data_AF-A0A7S1PSJ5-F1
#
_entry.id   AF-A0A7S1PSJ5-F1
#
_cell.length_a   1.000
_cell.length_b   1.000
_cell.length_c   1.000
_cell.angle_alpha   90.00
_cell.angle_beta   90.00
_cell.angle_gamma   90.00
#
_symmetry.space_group_name_H-M   'P 1'
#
loop_
_entity.id
_entity.type
_entity.pdbx_description
1 polymer ?
#
loop_
_entity_poly.entity_id
_entity_poly.type
_entity_poly.pdbx_seq_one_letter_code
_entity_poly.pdbx_strand_id
1 'polypeptide(L)'
;MFAVTRLSFAARKAAAPKRAVRTLTSYGLFMKQNNKNPALIGMPVKKRGVTLGKMWRALPADQKKALAAQAKTIAVMPKVPKAAKPRKPSSYNKFIQANYRK
;
A
#
# COMPACT_ATOMS: atom_id res chain seq x y z
N MET A 1 41.81 17.52 -39.25
CA MET A 1 41.68 16.29 -38.43
C MET A 1 40.87 16.64 -37.18
N PHE A 2 39.62 16.20 -37.07
CA PHE A 2 38.79 16.48 -35.88
C PHE A 2 38.61 15.20 -35.08
N ALA A 3 39.14 15.18 -33.85
CA ALA A 3 39.03 14.06 -32.94
C ALA A 3 37.61 13.99 -32.36
N VAL A 4 36.89 12.91 -32.66
CA VAL A 4 35.57 12.62 -32.09
C VAL A 4 35.77 11.98 -30.72
N THR A 5 35.63 12.78 -29.66
CA THR A 5 35.62 12.30 -28.28
C THR A 5 34.34 11.53 -28.01
N ARG A 6 34.42 10.20 -27.96
CA ARG A 6 33.31 9.36 -27.51
C ARG A 6 33.12 9.54 -26.00
N LEU A 7 32.07 10.26 -25.59
CA LEU A 7 31.60 10.27 -24.21
C LEU A 7 31.14 8.85 -23.83
N SER A 8 31.94 8.15 -23.03
CA SER A 8 31.58 6.87 -22.44
C SER A 8 30.65 7.09 -21.25
N PHE A 9 29.36 6.82 -21.44
CA PHE A 9 28.42 6.73 -20.32
C PHE A 9 28.66 5.42 -19.57
N ALA A 10 29.45 5.47 -18.50
CA ALA A 10 29.54 4.35 -17.56
C ALA A 10 28.15 4.09 -16.95
N ALA A 11 27.64 2.87 -17.12
CA ALA A 11 26.37 2.44 -16.56
C ALA A 11 26.40 2.54 -15.04
N ARG A 12 25.78 3.58 -14.48
CA ARG A 12 25.51 3.67 -13.04
C ARG A 12 24.58 2.51 -12.69
N LYS A 13 25.07 1.51 -11.94
CA LYS A 13 24.20 0.51 -11.29
C LYS A 13 23.16 1.28 -10.47
N ALA A 14 21.92 1.31 -10.93
CA ALA A 14 20.83 1.93 -10.21
C ALA A 14 20.68 1.23 -8.85
N ALA A 15 20.92 1.97 -7.77
CA ALA A 15 20.64 1.48 -6.42
C ALA A 15 19.15 1.14 -6.34
N ALA A 16 18.83 -0.05 -5.84
CA ALA A 16 17.44 -0.47 -5.67
C ALA A 16 16.69 0.59 -4.81
N PRO A 17 15.48 1.01 -5.21
CA PRO A 17 14.74 2.02 -4.46
C PRO A 17 14.49 1.53 -3.03
N LYS A 18 14.88 2.35 -2.03
CA LYS A 18 14.58 2.08 -0.61
C LYS A 18 13.06 1.97 -0.47
N ARG A 19 12.56 0.79 -0.06
CA ARG A 19 11.12 0.59 0.14
C ARG A 19 10.67 1.45 1.31
N ALA A 20 9.70 2.34 1.08
CA ALA A 20 9.09 3.12 2.15
C ALA A 20 8.50 2.19 3.20
N VAL A 21 8.94 2.33 4.46
CA VAL A 21 8.37 1.61 5.60
C VAL A 21 6.94 2.13 5.79
N ARG A 22 5.96 1.22 5.81
CA ARG A 22 4.57 1.58 6.11
C ARG A 22 4.32 1.41 7.59
N THR A 23 3.49 2.25 8.17
CA THR A 23 3.02 2.08 9.55
C THR A 23 1.68 1.35 9.58
N LEU A 24 1.35 0.77 10.72
CA LEU A 24 0.04 0.14 10.91
C LEU A 24 -1.06 1.22 10.87
N THR A 25 -2.25 0.88 10.39
CA THR A 25 -3.41 1.77 10.49
C THR A 25 -4.01 1.71 11.90
N SER A 26 -4.69 2.76 12.35
CA SER A 26 -5.38 2.78 13.65
C SER A 26 -6.40 1.64 13.79
N TYR A 27 -7.14 1.36 12.72
CA TYR A 27 -8.04 0.21 12.66
C TYR A 27 -7.31 -1.14 12.68
N GLY A 28 -6.16 -1.25 12.00
CA GLY A 28 -5.33 -2.46 12.04
C GLY A 28 -4.80 -2.75 13.44
N LEU A 29 -4.43 -1.71 14.19
CA LEU A 29 -4.05 -1.85 15.59
C LEU A 29 -5.23 -2.30 16.46
N PHE A 30 -6.39 -1.66 16.30
CA PHE A 30 -7.62 -2.04 16.99
C PHE A 30 -7.97 -3.51 16.77
N MET A 31 -7.91 -3.97 15.52
CA MET A 31 -8.14 -5.36 15.14
C MET A 31 -7.15 -6.32 15.81
N LYS A 32 -5.87 -5.94 15.86
CA LYS A 32 -4.82 -6.74 16.51
C LYS A 32 -5.04 -6.85 18.02
N GLN A 33 -5.49 -5.78 18.67
CA GLN A 33 -5.78 -5.75 20.11
C GLN A 33 -7.05 -6.54 20.46
N ASN A 34 -8.07 -6.51 19.60
CA ASN A 34 -9.39 -7.11 19.87
C ASN A 34 -9.59 -8.49 19.24
N ASN A 35 -8.54 -9.12 18.69
CA ASN A 35 -8.67 -10.41 18.01
C ASN A 35 -9.12 -11.57 18.94
N LYS A 36 -8.81 -11.46 20.24
CA LYS A 36 -9.16 -12.42 21.30
C LYS A 36 -10.34 -11.95 22.16
N ASN A 37 -11.10 -10.96 21.69
CA ASN A 37 -12.24 -10.45 22.45
C ASN A 37 -13.27 -11.60 22.69
N PRO A 38 -13.76 -11.80 23.92
CA PRO A 38 -14.70 -12.87 24.25
C PRO A 38 -15.97 -12.85 23.40
N ALA A 39 -16.42 -11.67 22.96
CA ALA A 39 -17.56 -11.51 22.06
C ALA A 39 -17.36 -12.15 20.66
N LEU A 40 -16.14 -12.58 20.33
CA LEU A 40 -15.80 -13.22 19.07
C LEU A 40 -15.58 -14.74 19.18
N ILE A 41 -15.57 -15.27 20.41
CA ILE A 41 -15.38 -16.71 20.68
C ILE A 41 -16.60 -17.46 20.12
N GLY A 42 -16.36 -18.60 19.48
CA GLY A 42 -17.42 -19.41 18.86
C GLY A 42 -17.99 -18.85 17.55
N MET A 43 -17.70 -17.59 17.18
CA MET A 43 -18.21 -17.05 15.93
C MET A 43 -17.39 -17.51 14.70
N PRO A 44 -18.05 -17.68 13.54
CA PRO A 44 -17.36 -17.89 12.26
C PRO A 44 -16.44 -16.71 11.91
N VAL A 45 -15.26 -17.00 11.35
CA VAL A 45 -14.24 -16.00 10.98
C VAL A 45 -14.83 -14.86 10.13
N LYS A 46 -15.71 -15.17 9.18
CA LYS A 46 -16.40 -14.17 8.34
C LYS A 46 -17.21 -13.16 9.16
N LYS A 47 -17.89 -13.60 10.23
CA LYS A 47 -18.71 -12.72 11.08
C LYS A 47 -17.85 -11.88 12.04
N ARG A 48 -16.67 -12.36 12.44
CA ARG A 48 -15.76 -11.63 13.35
C ARG A 48 -15.30 -10.29 12.78
N GLY A 49 -15.00 -10.23 11.48
CA GLY A 49 -14.62 -8.97 10.83
C GLY A 49 -15.75 -7.93 10.85
N VAL A 50 -16.99 -8.38 10.66
CA VAL A 50 -18.18 -7.51 10.67
C VAL A 50 -18.45 -6.96 12.07
N THR A 51 -18.38 -7.80 13.11
CA THR A 51 -18.59 -7.37 14.50
C THR A 51 -17.49 -6.42 14.97
N LEU A 52 -16.22 -6.73 14.69
CA LEU A 52 -15.11 -5.82 14.98
C LEU A 52 -15.25 -4.48 14.23
N GLY A 53 -15.73 -4.50 12.99
CA GLY A 53 -16.04 -3.27 12.26
C GLY A 53 -17.15 -2.43 12.92
N LYS A 54 -18.18 -3.08 13.46
CA LYS A 54 -19.24 -2.38 14.24
C LYS A 54 -18.67 -1.80 15.53
N MET A 55 -17.89 -2.57 16.27
CA MET A 55 -17.21 -2.10 17.50
C MET A 55 -16.36 -0.87 17.19
N TRP A 56 -15.51 -0.93 16.16
CA TRP A 56 -14.68 0.20 15.75
C TRP A 56 -15.49 1.47 15.45
N ARG A 57 -16.63 1.35 14.77
CA ARG A 57 -17.46 2.52 14.47
C ARG A 57 -18.03 3.14 15.75
N ALA A 58 -18.41 2.31 16.72
CA ALA A 58 -18.92 2.74 18.01
C ALA A 58 -17.85 3.40 18.93
N LEU A 59 -16.55 3.22 18.66
CA LEU A 59 -15.51 3.90 19.46
C LEU A 59 -15.60 5.43 19.34
N PRO A 60 -15.44 6.17 20.46
CA PRO A 60 -15.28 7.62 20.45
C PRO A 60 -14.09 8.09 19.60
N ALA A 61 -14.15 9.33 19.09
CA ALA A 61 -13.11 9.90 18.26
C ALA A 61 -11.75 9.98 18.98
N ASP A 62 -11.75 10.26 20.29
CA ASP A 62 -10.50 10.42 21.06
C ASP A 62 -9.75 9.10 21.23
N GLN A 63 -10.47 8.00 21.44
CA GLN A 63 -9.87 6.67 21.48
C GLN A 63 -9.30 6.28 20.10
N LYS A 64 -9.98 6.65 19.01
CA LYS A 64 -9.46 6.45 17.64
C LYS A 64 -8.18 7.25 17.40
N LYS A 65 -8.07 8.48 17.93
CA LYS A 65 -6.86 9.31 17.86
C LYS A 65 -5.70 8.68 18.66
N ALA A 66 -5.96 8.20 19.87
CA ALA A 66 -4.96 7.51 20.69
C ALA A 66 -4.41 6.27 19.96
N LEU A 67 -5.29 5.47 19.36
CA LEU A 67 -4.89 4.31 18.55
C LEU A 67 -4.12 4.72 17.29
N ALA A 68 -4.44 5.86 16.67
CA ALA A 68 -3.68 6.39 15.54
C ALA A 68 -2.26 6.81 15.94
N ALA A 69 -2.08 7.42 17.11
CA ALA A 69 -0.76 7.75 17.64
C ALA A 69 0.07 6.48 17.89
N GLN A 70 -0.52 5.47 18.52
CA GLN A 70 0.13 4.18 18.75
C GLN A 70 0.43 3.43 17.44
N ALA A 71 -0.46 3.48 16.45
CA ALA A 71 -0.26 2.74 15.20
C ALA A 71 0.92 3.27 14.37
N LYS A 72 1.24 4.57 14.49
CA LYS A 72 2.40 5.20 13.83
C LYS A 72 3.74 4.66 14.30
N THR A 73 3.83 4.15 15.53
CA THR A 73 5.11 3.61 16.06
C THR A 73 5.37 2.17 15.57
N ILE A 74 4.34 1.50 15.04
CA ILE A 74 4.44 0.11 14.58
C ILE A 74 4.76 0.11 13.09
N ALA A 75 6.02 -0.19 12.77
CA ALA A 75 6.46 -0.42 11.40
C ALA A 75 5.91 -1.76 10.87
N VAL A 76 5.46 -1.75 9.62
CA VAL A 76 4.93 -2.88 8.88
C VAL A 76 5.70 -3.02 7.57
N MET A 77 6.07 -4.25 7.23
CA MET A 77 6.76 -4.52 5.97
C MET A 77 5.86 -4.15 4.79
N PRO A 78 6.36 -3.34 3.84
CA PRO A 78 5.60 -3.01 2.65
C PRO A 78 5.40 -4.27 1.80
N LYS A 79 4.16 -4.46 1.32
CA LYS A 79 3.83 -5.57 0.41
C LYS A 79 4.70 -5.46 -0.83
N VAL A 80 5.36 -6.55 -1.21
CA VAL A 80 6.15 -6.62 -2.44
C VAL A 80 5.21 -6.31 -3.61
N PRO A 81 5.51 -5.27 -4.43
CA PRO A 81 4.70 -5.00 -5.60
C PRO A 81 4.78 -6.21 -6.53
N LYS A 82 3.62 -6.82 -6.81
CA LYS A 82 3.53 -7.80 -7.88
C LYS A 82 3.68 -7.07 -9.22
N ALA A 83 4.30 -7.71 -10.20
CA ALA A 83 4.35 -7.16 -11.55
C ALA A 83 2.93 -6.77 -11.99
N ALA A 84 2.73 -5.49 -12.28
CA ALA A 84 1.44 -4.98 -12.70
C ALA A 84 1.12 -5.54 -14.08
N LYS A 85 -0.06 -6.16 -14.25
CA LYS A 85 -0.54 -6.49 -15.58
C LYS A 85 -0.81 -5.19 -16.35
N PRO A 86 -0.47 -5.10 -17.64
CA PRO A 86 -0.78 -3.92 -18.44
C PRO A 86 -2.30 -3.68 -18.42
N ARG A 87 -2.69 -2.43 -18.19
CA ARG A 87 -4.10 -2.02 -18.25
C ARG A 87 -4.54 -1.94 -19.71
N LYS A 88 -5.85 -2.11 -19.96
CA LYS A 88 -6.42 -1.83 -21.29
C LYS A 88 -6.17 -0.36 -21.66
N PRO A 89 -5.84 -0.04 -22.93
CA PRO A 89 -5.60 1.33 -23.35
C PRO A 89 -6.86 2.18 -23.14
N SER A 90 -6.67 3.42 -22.67
CA SER A 90 -7.74 4.41 -22.57
C SER A 90 -8.23 4.84 -23.96
N SER A 91 -9.36 5.54 -24.02
CA SER A 91 -9.85 6.16 -25.26
C SER A 91 -8.80 7.10 -25.87
N TYR A 92 -8.12 7.90 -25.05
CA TYR A 92 -7.03 8.77 -25.49
C TYR A 92 -5.86 7.97 -26.06
N ASN A 93 -5.45 6.88 -25.42
CA ASN A 93 -4.37 6.02 -25.95
C ASN A 93 -4.74 5.43 -27.31
N LYS A 94 -6.00 5.04 -27.51
CA LYS A 94 -6.50 4.57 -28.81
C LYS A 94 -6.51 5.68 -29.85
N PHE A 95 -6.92 6.89 -29.47
CA PHE A 95 -6.87 8.07 -30.34
C PHE A 95 -5.44 8.37 -30.79
N ILE A 96 -4.46 8.35 -29.87
CA ILE A 96 -3.05 8.55 -30.22
C ILE A 96 -2.57 7.40 -31.12
N GLN A 97 -2.86 6.14 -30.80
CA GLN A 97 -2.48 5.00 -31.66
C GLN A 97 -3.05 5.10 -33.08
N ALA A 98 -4.25 5.66 -33.25
CA ALA A 98 -4.87 5.84 -34.56
C ALA A 98 -4.28 7.00 -35.36
N ASN A 99 -3.79 8.06 -34.69
CA ASN A 99 -3.35 9.30 -35.33
C ASN A 99 -1.82 9.48 -35.39
N TYR A 100 -1.05 8.72 -34.60
CA TYR A 100 0.39 8.67 -34.74
C TYR A 100 0.74 7.71 -35.88
N ARG A 101 1.19 8.25 -37.02
CA ARG A 101 1.84 7.49 -38.08
C ARG A 101 3.11 6.82 -37.52
N LYS A 102 3.35 5.56 -37.88
CA LYS A 102 4.63 4.87 -37.64
C LYS A 102 5.73 5.52 -38.47
#